data_AF-A0A7C5ZKE2-F1
#
_entry.id   AF-A0A7C5ZKE2-F1
#
_cell.length_a   1.000
_cell.length_b   1.000
_cell.length_c   1.000
_cell.angle_alpha   90.00
_cell.angle_beta   90.00
_cell.angle_gamma   90.00
#
_symmetry.space_group_name_H-M   'P 1'
#
loop_
_entity.id
_entity.type
_entity.pdbx_description
1 polymer ?
#
loop_
_entity_poly.entity_id
_entity_poly.type
_entity_poly.pdbx_seq_one_letter_code
_entity_poly.pdbx_strand_id
1 'polypeptide(L)'
;MMVTIQELADYRLGREASTGADYAAAGVAILGGCECCGAGLAAYNAYPARTGWWRCGSCIADLGWQTVEEADRDIFGPEGC
;
A
#
# COMPACT_ATOMS: atom_id res chain seq x y z
N MET A 1 -10.09 -8.82 5.03
CA MET A 1 -9.97 -7.34 4.97
C MET A 1 -8.67 -7.09 4.24
N MET A 2 -8.62 -6.15 3.31
CA MET A 2 -7.42 -5.94 2.52
C MET A 2 -6.38 -5.14 3.29
N VAL A 3 -5.11 -5.42 3.01
CA VAL A 3 -3.98 -4.71 3.59
C VAL A 3 -3.96 -3.27 3.11
N THR A 4 -3.89 -2.35 4.05
CA THR A 4 -3.70 -0.93 3.77
C THR A 4 -2.22 -0.60 3.56
N ILE A 5 -1.96 0.54 2.94
CA ILE A 5 -0.61 1.08 2.80
C ILE A 5 0.05 1.34 4.17
N GLN A 6 -0.74 1.80 5.16
CA GLN A 6 -0.27 1.97 6.53
C GLN A 6 0.24 0.66 7.12
N GLU A 7 -0.56 -0.40 7.09
CA GLU A 7 -0.19 -1.71 7.66
C GLU A 7 1.06 -2.29 6.99
N LEU A 8 1.19 -2.12 5.67
CA LEU A 8 2.37 -2.55 4.93
C LEU A 8 3.62 -1.76 5.33
N ALA A 9 3.50 -0.44 5.51
CA ALA A 9 4.60 0.40 5.97
C ALA A 9 5.02 0.03 7.40
N ASP A 10 4.05 -0.16 8.29
CA ASP A 10 4.31 -0.52 9.68
C ASP A 10 5.04 -1.87 9.79
N TYR A 11 4.60 -2.85 9.00
CA TYR A 11 5.23 -4.17 8.90
C TYR A 11 6.70 -4.04 8.47
N ARG A 12 6.99 -3.28 7.41
CA ARG A 12 8.35 -3.13 6.89
C ARG A 12 9.28 -2.37 7.84
N LEU A 13 8.76 -1.45 8.62
CA LEU A 13 9.55 -0.67 9.58
C LEU A 13 9.66 -1.34 10.95
N GLY A 14 8.81 -2.30 11.28
CA GLY A 14 8.70 -2.88 12.62
C GLY A 14 8.20 -1.89 13.67
N ARG A 15 7.57 -0.78 13.24
CA ARG A 15 6.99 0.29 14.06
C ARG A 15 5.95 1.06 13.26
N GLU A 16 5.12 1.84 13.94
CA GLU A 16 4.16 2.73 13.28
C GLU A 16 4.86 3.79 12.40
N ALA A 17 4.41 3.92 11.16
CA ALA A 17 4.77 4.97 10.21
C ALA A 17 3.88 6.19 10.41
N SER A 18 4.49 7.36 10.63
CA SER A 18 3.78 8.60 11.01
C SER A 18 4.10 9.79 10.11
N THR A 19 5.13 9.69 9.29
CA THR A 19 5.60 10.79 8.43
C THR A 19 5.80 10.34 6.99
N GLY A 20 5.80 11.28 6.04
CA GLY A 20 6.14 10.98 4.65
C GLY A 20 7.52 10.32 4.49
N ALA A 21 8.48 10.66 5.37
CA ALA A 21 9.80 10.05 5.39
C ALA A 21 9.75 8.56 5.81
N ASP A 22 8.82 8.19 6.68
CA ASP A 22 8.62 6.79 7.09
C ASP A 22 8.13 5.94 5.91
N TYR A 23 7.15 6.43 5.15
CA TYR A 23 6.66 5.74 3.95
C TYR A 23 7.74 5.58 2.88
N ALA A 24 8.54 6.63 2.67
CA ALA A 24 9.69 6.55 1.77
C ALA A 24 10.73 5.53 2.26
N ALA A 25 11.04 5.49 3.57
CA ALA A 25 11.95 4.51 4.15
C ALA A 25 11.40 3.08 4.06
N ALA A 26 10.07 2.91 4.15
CA ALA A 26 9.39 1.64 3.90
C ALA A 26 9.38 1.26 2.41
N GLY A 27 9.85 2.11 1.49
CA GLY A 27 9.83 1.85 0.05
C GLY A 27 8.46 2.03 -0.59
N VAL A 28 7.49 2.60 0.15
CA VAL A 28 6.14 2.82 -0.33
C VAL A 28 6.06 4.20 -0.98
N ALA A 29 5.83 4.25 -2.30
CA ALA A 29 5.67 5.51 -3.03
C ALA A 29 4.40 6.24 -2.60
N ILE A 30 4.50 7.48 -2.12
CA ILE A 30 3.33 8.29 -1.75
C ILE A 30 2.63 8.76 -3.04
N LEU A 31 1.46 8.18 -3.34
CA LEU A 31 0.68 8.48 -4.54
C LEU A 31 -0.53 9.37 -4.19
N GLY A 32 -0.77 10.40 -5.01
CA GLY A 32 -1.70 11.50 -4.70
C GLY A 32 -3.21 11.16 -4.77
N GLY A 33 -3.60 9.98 -5.25
CA GLY A 33 -5.02 9.62 -5.34
C GLY A 33 -5.27 8.20 -5.88
N CYS A 34 -6.54 7.78 -5.83
CA CYS A 34 -6.96 6.48 -6.32
C CYS A 34 -6.85 6.42 -7.85
N GLU A 35 -6.15 5.40 -8.35
CA GLU A 35 -5.97 5.14 -9.79
C GLU A 35 -7.31 5.09 -10.56
N CYS A 36 -8.37 4.57 -9.93
CA CYS A 36 -9.64 4.31 -10.59
C CYS A 36 -10.59 5.53 -10.60
N CYS A 37 -10.74 6.21 -9.46
CA CYS A 37 -11.75 7.25 -9.30
C CYS A 37 -11.18 8.64 -8.95
N GLY A 38 -9.86 8.76 -8.78
CA GLY A 38 -9.20 10.03 -8.45
C GLY A 38 -9.45 10.54 -7.03
N ALA A 39 -10.12 9.78 -6.17
CA ALA A 39 -10.34 10.17 -4.78
C ALA A 39 -9.00 10.37 -4.05
N GLY A 40 -8.93 11.39 -3.19
CA GLY A 40 -7.77 11.61 -2.32
C GLY A 40 -7.57 10.43 -1.38
N LEU A 41 -6.31 10.03 -1.20
CA LEU A 41 -5.92 8.86 -0.42
C LEU A 41 -5.04 9.26 0.77
N ALA A 42 -5.25 8.57 1.88
CA ALA A 42 -4.35 8.54 3.02
C ALA A 42 -3.89 7.10 3.24
N ALA A 43 -2.70 6.89 3.80
CA ALA A 43 -2.14 5.55 3.92
C ALA A 43 -3.05 4.54 4.66
N TYR A 44 -3.79 5.00 5.67
CA TYR A 44 -4.73 4.17 6.45
C TYR A 44 -6.05 3.84 5.73
N ASN A 45 -6.34 4.46 4.58
CA ASN A 45 -7.55 4.19 3.79
C ASN A 45 -7.25 3.83 2.31
N ALA A 46 -5.96 3.75 1.97
CA ALA A 46 -5.44 3.36 0.69
C ALA A 46 -4.95 1.92 0.73
N TYR A 47 -5.09 1.23 -0.39
CA TYR A 47 -4.71 -0.17 -0.56
C TYR A 47 -3.74 -0.28 -1.74
N PRO A 48 -2.61 -1.00 -1.61
CA PRO A 48 -1.79 -1.33 -2.75
C PRO A 48 -2.57 -2.26 -3.68
N ALA A 49 -2.49 -2.03 -4.98
CA ALA A 49 -3.11 -2.88 -5.99
C ALA A 49 -2.06 -3.59 -6.84
N ARG A 50 -2.40 -4.79 -7.33
CA ARG A 50 -1.59 -5.56 -8.29
C ARG A 50 -1.32 -4.84 -9.62
N THR A 51 -1.97 -3.69 -9.86
CA THR A 51 -1.67 -2.79 -10.98
C THR A 51 -0.42 -1.92 -10.76
N GLY A 52 0.16 -1.94 -9.56
CA GLY A 52 1.29 -1.09 -9.16
C GLY A 52 0.89 0.28 -8.62
N TRP A 53 -0.41 0.57 -8.54
CA TRP A 53 -0.95 1.85 -8.04
C TRP A 53 -1.74 1.66 -6.74
N TRP A 54 -2.13 2.77 -6.12
CA TRP A 54 -3.01 2.75 -4.95
C TRP A 54 -4.48 2.87 -5.36
N ARG A 55 -5.35 2.19 -4.62
CA ARG A 55 -6.81 2.31 -4.76
C ARG A 55 -7.49 2.54 -3.41
N CYS A 56 -8.65 3.20 -3.44
CA CYS A 56 -9.51 3.33 -2.27
C CYS A 56 -10.28 2.02 -2.02
N GLY A 57 -10.88 1.90 -0.83
CA GLY A 57 -11.63 0.70 -0.44
C GLY A 57 -12.80 0.34 -1.37
N SER A 58 -13.39 1.31 -2.07
CA SER A 58 -14.45 1.03 -3.04
C SER A 58 -13.94 0.51 -4.39
N CYS A 59 -12.68 0.79 -4.74
CA CYS A 59 -12.11 0.50 -6.06
C CYS A 59 -11.09 -0.63 -6.05
N ILE A 60 -10.66 -1.10 -4.88
CA ILE A 60 -9.63 -2.14 -4.75
C ILE A 60 -10.12 -3.53 -5.20
N ALA A 61 -11.43 -3.80 -5.11
CA ALA A 61 -12.08 -5.02 -5.59
C ALA A 61 -11.35 -6.31 -5.16
N ASP A 62 -10.74 -7.06 -6.09
CA ASP A 62 -9.94 -8.28 -5.89
C ASP A 62 -8.43 -8.06 -6.18
N LEU A 63 -8.02 -6.81 -6.40
CA LEU A 63 -6.66 -6.45 -6.79
C LEU A 63 -5.71 -6.24 -5.60
N GLY A 64 -6.22 -6.23 -4.37
CA GLY A 64 -5.43 -6.10 -3.15
C GLY A 64 -4.95 -7.44 -2.59
N TRP A 65 -4.19 -7.36 -1.50
CA TRP A 65 -3.71 -8.51 -0.74
C TRP A 65 -4.47 -8.65 0.57
N GLN A 66 -4.55 -9.88 1.09
CA GLN A 66 -5.21 -10.16 2.38
C GLN A 66 -4.25 -10.17 3.57
N THR A 67 -2.94 -10.32 3.33
CA THR A 67 -1.91 -10.37 4.37
C THR A 67 -0.72 -9.49 4.01
N VAL A 68 -0.07 -8.91 5.04
CA VAL A 68 1.07 -8.00 4.85
C VAL A 68 2.29 -8.73 4.32
N GLU A 69 2.46 -10.01 4.68
CA GLU A 69 3.54 -10.87 4.23
C GLU A 69 3.43 -11.18 2.73
N GLU A 70 2.21 -11.45 2.23
CA GLU A 70 1.99 -11.63 0.79
C GLU A 70 2.22 -10.33 0.02
N ALA A 71 1.73 -9.20 0.54
CA ALA A 71 1.93 -7.90 -0.08
C ALA A 71 3.41 -7.52 -0.13
N ASP A 72 4.14 -7.69 0.97
CA ASP A 72 5.57 -7.37 1.06
C ASP A 72 6.41 -8.21 0.09
N ARG A 73 6.17 -9.53 0.08
CA ARG A 73 6.85 -10.45 -0.83
C ARG A 73 6.59 -10.11 -2.29
N ASP A 74 5.34 -9.88 -2.68
CA ASP A 74 4.98 -9.69 -4.08
C ASP A 74 5.37 -8.30 -4.60
N ILE A 75 5.37 -7.27 -3.75
CA ILE A 75 5.70 -5.88 -4.13
C ILE A 75 7.21 -5.62 -4.08
N PHE A 76 7.93 -6.19 -3.11
CA PHE A 76 9.33 -5.87 -2.84
C PHE A 76 10.30 -7.05 -2.90
N GLY A 77 9.80 -8.27 -3.11
CA GLY A 77 10.63 -9.46 -3.28
C GLY A 77 11.43 -9.45 -4.59
N PRO A 78 12.32 -10.43 -4.81
CA PRO A 78 13.18 -10.50 -5.99
C PRO A 78 12.44 -10.65 -7.33
N GLU A 79 11.14 -10.94 -7.29
CA GLU A 79 10.25 -11.01 -8.47
C GLU A 79 9.30 -9.79 -8.56
N GLY A 80 9.34 -8.88 -7.58
CA GLY A 80 8.58 -7.64 -7.57
C GLY A 80 9.25 -6.60 -8.45
N CYS A 81 8.89 -6.58 -9.75
CA CYS A 81 9.32 -5.64 -10.79
C CYS A 81 10.83 -5.33 -10.88
#